data_AF-S4NWD9-F1
#
_entry.id   AF-S4NWD9-F1
#
_cell.length_a   1.000
_cell.length_b   1.000
_cell.length_c   1.000
_cell.angle_alpha   90.00
_cell.angle_beta   90.00
_cell.angle_gamma   90.00
#
_symmetry.space_group_name_H-M   'P 1'
#
loop_
_entity.id
_entity.type
_entity.pdbx_description
1 polymer ?
#
loop_
_entity_poly.entity_id
_entity_poly.type
_entity_poly.pdbx_seq_one_letter_code
_entity_poly.pdbx_strand_id
1 'polypeptide(L)' 'MLGSMMETSRGTFAIDEIHTLMGNGDLVAATIRFSGRRDEASMSMDGVDVLRIENGKITEMWLFSADQAGEDAFWGR' A
#
# COMPACT_ATOMS: atom_id res chain seq x y z
N MET A 1 8.00 6.72 -8.57
CA MET A 1 7.48 5.68 -7.67
C MET A 1 6.41 6.27 -6.75
N LEU A 2 6.72 6.92 -5.61
CA LEU A 2 5.65 7.52 -4.76
C LEU A 2 5.02 8.77 -5.36
N GLY A 3 5.83 9.70 -5.89
CA GLY A 3 5.31 10.92 -6.54
C GLY A 3 4.41 10.63 -7.74
N SER A 4 4.75 9.61 -8.54
CA SER A 4 3.94 9.18 -9.68
C SER A 4 2.61 8.54 -9.24
N MET A 5 2.60 7.73 -8.18
CA MET A 5 1.36 7.16 -7.62
C MET A 5 0.43 8.26 -7.08
N MET A 6 1.00 9.26 -6.42
CA MET A 6 0.25 10.42 -5.92
C MET A 6 -0.34 11.27 -7.05
N GLU A 7 0.42 11.50 -8.12
CA GLU A 7 -0.05 12.25 -9.29
C GLU A 7 -1.13 11.47 -10.05
N THR A 8 -0.92 10.18 -10.31
CA THR A 8 -1.85 9.32 -11.04
C THR A 8 -3.18 9.10 -10.29
N SER A 9 -3.14 9.01 -8.96
CA SER A 9 -4.35 8.91 -8.14
C SER A 9 -4.98 10.27 -7.81
N ARG A 10 -4.43 11.39 -8.32
CA ARG A 10 -4.80 12.76 -7.92
C ARG A 10 -4.83 12.95 -6.39
N GLY A 11 -3.91 12.27 -5.70
CA GLY A 11 -3.76 12.30 -4.25
C GLY A 11 -4.83 11.53 -3.47
N THR A 12 -5.62 10.69 -4.12
CA THR A 12 -6.65 9.88 -3.46
C THR A 12 -6.16 8.50 -3.03
N PHE A 13 -4.97 8.06 -3.48
CA PHE A 13 -4.39 6.82 -3.00
C PHE A 13 -3.96 6.97 -1.54
N ALA A 14 -4.61 6.25 -0.64
CA ALA A 14 -4.41 6.37 0.80
C ALA A 14 -4.63 5.05 1.53
N ILE A 15 -3.94 4.90 2.65
CA ILE A 15 -4.27 3.90 3.67
C ILE A 15 -5.40 4.49 4.51
N ASP A 16 -6.58 3.90 4.39
CA ASP A 16 -7.79 4.34 5.10
C ASP A 16 -7.79 3.84 6.55
N GLU A 17 -7.26 2.63 6.76
CA GLU A 17 -7.27 1.96 8.06
C GLU A 17 -6.01 1.10 8.25
N ILE A 18 -5.48 1.10 9.46
CA ILE A 18 -4.47 0.12 9.91
C ILE A 18 -5.16 -0.79 10.92
N HIS A 19 -5.37 -2.06 10.55
CA HIS A 19 -6.05 -3.00 11.43
C HIS A 19 -5.11 -3.57 12.49
N THR A 20 -3.88 -3.93 12.11
CA THR A 20 -2.90 -4.52 13.03
C THR A 20 -1.49 -4.10 12.69
N LEU A 21 -0.62 -4.09 13.71
CA LEU A 21 0.82 -3.92 13.60
C LEU A 21 1.49 -5.03 14.40
N MET A 22 2.31 -5.83 13.73
CA MET A 22 2.96 -7.01 14.31
C MET A 22 4.46 -6.95 14.05
N GLY A 23 5.27 -6.91 15.10
CA GLY A 23 6.73 -6.89 15.01
C GLY A 23 7.34 -8.29 15.15
N ASN A 24 8.38 -8.57 14.37
CA ASN A 24 9.21 -9.77 14.49
C ASN A 24 10.66 -9.49 14.07
N GLY A 25 11.56 -9.34 15.05
CA GLY A 25 12.94 -8.96 14.77
C GLY A 25 13.02 -7.56 14.16
N ASP A 26 13.65 -7.45 12.98
CA ASP A 26 13.75 -6.24 12.18
C ASP A 26 12.56 -6.06 11.21
N LEU A 27 11.57 -6.96 11.24
CA LEU A 27 10.38 -6.88 10.39
C LEU A 27 9.17 -6.37 11.15
N VAL A 28 8.35 -5.56 10.46
CA VAL A 28 7.01 -5.16 10.89
C VAL A 28 6.02 -5.53 9.80
N ALA A 29 4.98 -6.27 10.14
CA ALA A 29 3.83 -6.50 9.26
C ALA A 29 2.65 -5.63 9.72
N ALA A 30 2.08 -4.88 8.78
CA ALA A 30 0.89 -4.07 8.97
C ALA A 30 -0.23 -4.60 8.08
N THR A 31 -1.35 -5.02 8.65
CA THR A 31 -2.55 -5.32 7.85
C THR A 31 -3.35 -4.04 7.71
N ILE A 32 -3.66 -3.64 6.48
CA ILE A 32 -4.23 -2.33 6.17
C ILE A 32 -5.45 -2.47 5.25
N ARG A 33 -6.28 -1.43 5.23
CA ARG A 33 -7.21 -1.16 4.15
C ARG A 33 -6.76 0.09 3.42
N PHE A 34 -6.66 0.01 2.09
CA PHE A 34 -6.29 1.15 1.26
C PHE A 34 -7.26 1.34 0.11
N SER A 35 -7.36 2.58 -0.37
CA SER A 35 -8.22 2.94 -1.49
C SER A 35 -7.55 3.95 -2.39
N GLY A 36 -8.10 4.11 -3.59
CA GLY A 36 -7.64 5.08 -4.58
C GLY A 36 -8.67 5.30 -5.67
N ARG A 37 -8.64 6.49 -6.29
CA ARG A 37 -9.46 6.89 -7.42
C ARG A 37 -8.58 7.44 -8.54
N ARG A 38 -8.86 7.00 -9.76
CA ARG A 38 -8.22 7.48 -10.99
C ARG A 38 -9.27 7.56 -12.08
N ASP A 39 -9.65 8.77 -12.47
CA ASP A 39 -10.76 9.01 -13.40
C ASP A 39 -12.04 8.29 -12.97
N GLU A 40 -12.58 7.41 -13.81
CA GLU A 40 -13.75 6.59 -13.50
C GLU A 40 -13.40 5.28 -12.77
N ALA A 41 -12.11 4.95 -12.67
CA ALA A 41 -11.64 3.77 -11.95
C ALA A 41 -11.48 4.07 -10.45
N SER A 42 -11.82 3.07 -9.62
CA SER A 42 -11.63 3.12 -8.18
C SER A 42 -11.25 1.75 -7.65
N MET A 43 -10.44 1.74 -6.60
CA MET A 43 -10.13 0.53 -5.85
C MET A 43 -10.29 0.77 -4.35
N SER A 44 -10.70 -0.26 -3.62
CA SER A 44 -10.69 -0.30 -2.16
C SER A 44 -10.55 -1.76 -1.75
N MET A 45 -9.43 -2.08 -1.12
CA MET A 45 -9.10 -3.46 -0.76
C MET A 45 -8.24 -3.50 0.50
N ASP A 46 -8.16 -4.69 1.07
CA ASP A 46 -7.25 -4.96 2.17
C ASP A 46 -5.86 -5.36 1.62
N GLY A 47 -4.85 -5.20 2.44
CA GLY A 47 -3.47 -5.53 2.10
C GLY A 47 -2.59 -5.78 3.32
N VAL A 48 -1.35 -6.20 3.05
CA VAL A 48 -0.32 -6.35 4.06
C VAL A 48 0.94 -5.63 3.59
N ASP A 49 1.42 -4.71 4.42
CA ASP A 49 2.72 -4.06 4.22
C ASP A 49 3.72 -4.72 5.15
N VAL A 50 4.77 -5.30 4.59
CA VAL A 50 5.91 -5.82 5.36
C VAL A 50 7.06 -4.85 5.20
N LEU A 51 7.57 -4.35 6.32
CA LEU A 51 8.64 -3.35 6.40
C LEU A 51 9.84 -3.95 7.11
N ARG A 52 11.03 -3.82 6.53
CA ARG A 52 12.29 -4.02 7.26
C ARG A 52 12.74 -2.71 7.87
N ILE A 53 13.03 -2.71 9.17
CA ILE A 53 13.49 -1.55 9.92
C ILE A 53 14.90 -1.81 10.46
N GLU A 54 15.86 -1.02 9.99
CA GLU A 54 17.24 -1.04 10.48
C GLU A 54 17.65 0.37 10.89
N ASN A 55 18.27 0.50 12.06
CA ASN A 55 18.73 1.79 12.61
C ASN A 55 17.63 2.88 12.63
N GLY A 56 16.39 2.49 12.93
CA GLY A 56 15.24 3.39 13.00
C GLY A 56 14.72 3.87 11.64
N LYS A 57 15.12 3.24 10.53
CA LYS A 57 14.68 3.59 9.17
C LYS A 57 14.10 2.36 8.48
N ILE A 58 13.07 2.58 7.65
CA ILE A 58 12.59 1.55 6.72
C ILE A 58 13.67 1.37 5.64
N THR A 59 14.24 0.18 5.54
CA THR A 59 15.29 -0.16 4.55
C THR A 59 14.77 -1.03 3.40
N GLU A 60 13.66 -1.74 3.61
CA GLU A 60 13.01 -2.58 2.61
C GLU A 60 11.51 -2.64 2.84
N MET A 61 10.73 -2.84 1.78
CA MET A 61 9.27 -2.93 1.85
C MET A 61 8.73 -3.92 0.82
N TRP A 62 7.77 -4.74 1.24
CA TRP A 62 6.97 -5.61 0.38
C TRP A 62 5.50 -5.28 0.60
N LEU A 63 4.79 -5.05 -0.49
CA LEU A 63 3.37 -4.72 -0.50
C LEU A 63 2.59 -5.92 -1.02
N PHE A 64 1.52 -6.28 -0.32
CA PHE A 64 0.64 -7.36 -0.70
C PHE A 64 -0.78 -6.84 -0.80
N SER A 65 -1.42 -7.05 -1.95
CA SER A 65 -2.78 -6.60 -2.22
C SER A 65 -3.73 -7.80 -2.27
N ALA A 66 -4.90 -7.67 -1.64
CA ALA A 66 -5.91 -8.73 -1.67
C ALA A 66 -6.46 -9.00 -3.08
N ASP A 67 -6.48 -7.98 -3.95
CA ASP A 67 -6.82 -8.09 -5.37
C ASP A 67 -5.74 -7.45 -6.24
N GLN A 68 -4.66 -8.20 -6.49
CA GLN A 68 -3.54 -7.74 -7.33
C GLN A 68 -3.99 -7.41 -8.76
N ALA A 69 -4.94 -8.17 -9.32
CA ALA A 69 -5.40 -7.93 -10.69
C ALA A 69 -6.20 -6.62 -10.79
N GLY A 70 -7.05 -6.33 -9.80
CA GLY A 70 -7.76 -5.06 -9.67
C GLY A 70 -6.82 -3.88 -9.47
N GLU A 71 -5.77 -4.04 -8.66
CA GLU A 71 -4.75 -3.01 -8.47
C GLU A 71 -3.94 -2.75 -9.76
N ASP A 72 -3.52 -3.80 -10.48
CA ASP A 72 -2.80 -3.67 -11.75
C ASP A 72 -3.65 -2.91 -12.80
N ALA A 73 -4.95 -3.21 -12.87
CA ALA A 73 -5.90 -2.50 -13.72
C ALA A 73 -6.06 -1.04 -13.29
N PHE A 74 -6.11 -0.78 -11.98
CA PHE A 74 -6.15 0.58 -11.42
C PHE A 74 -4.90 1.39 -11.75
N TRP A 75 -3.70 0.79 -11.77
CA TRP A 75 -2.48 1.52 -12.12
C TRP A 75 -2.26 1.67 -13.62
N GLY A 76 -2.96 0.88 -14.46
CA GLY A 76 -2.89 1.01 -15.91
C GLY A 76 -1.47 0.78 -16.39
N ARG A 77 -1.13 -0.49 -16.56
CA ARG A 77 0.18 -0.91 -17.06
C ARG A 77 0.57 -0.24 -18.38
#